data_AF-A0A3S4KIE1-F1
#
_entry.id   AF-A0A3S4KIE1-F1
#
_cell.length_a   1.000
_cell.length_b   1.000
_cell.length_c   1.000
_cell.angle_alpha   90.00
_cell.angle_beta   90.00
_cell.angle_gamma   90.00
#
_symmetry.space_group_name_H-M   'P 1'
#
loop_
_entity.id
_entity.type
_entity.pdbx_description
1 polymer ?
#
loop_
_entity_poly.entity_id
_entity_poly.type
_entity_poly.pdbx_seq_one_letter_code
_entity_poly.pdbx_strand_id
1 'polypeptide(L)'
;MRQELVDRIDGQQLCFDTFISLASPAVVHAFRQQCEAEAAIEQWRRLACTRQPAPDKGESALRWFTLQTQRLEQLRSIEEMLIAELMSAVERRLAQDETTLPLASWLDDATDDTFSLRRDKQLLLVVRQQARELEQLSGQLASLQDALEERKVIDKAKYVLMHHQNLSEEQAWQSLRKMAMDKNQRMVDIARALLTVKSLWQVTTKG
;
A
#
# COMPACT_ATOMS: atom_id res chain seq x y z
N MET A 1 2.64 -16.59 8.47
CA MET A 1 1.21 -16.97 8.40
C MET A 1 0.42 -16.64 9.67
N ARG A 2 0.68 -17.20 10.86
CA ARG A 2 -0.06 -16.81 12.09
C ARG A 2 0.20 -15.36 12.52
N GLN A 3 1.46 -14.93 12.52
CA GLN A 3 1.83 -13.55 12.86
C GLN A 3 1.20 -12.54 11.91
N GLU A 4 1.25 -12.80 10.61
CA GLU A 4 0.62 -11.94 9.59
C GLU A 4 -0.90 -11.79 9.78
N LEU A 5 -1.59 -12.82 10.27
CA LEU A 5 -3.02 -12.73 10.58
C LEU A 5 -3.28 -11.81 11.78
N VAL A 6 -2.46 -11.92 12.84
CA VAL A 6 -2.54 -11.06 14.03
C VAL A 6 -2.27 -9.60 13.66
N ASP A 7 -1.18 -9.35 12.94
CA ASP A 7 -0.81 -7.99 12.52
C ASP A 7 -1.91 -7.33 11.67
N ARG A 8 -2.61 -8.10 10.83
CA ARG A 8 -3.74 -7.62 10.03
C ARG A 8 -5.00 -7.36 10.84
N ILE A 9 -5.24 -8.13 11.91
CA ILE A 9 -6.37 -7.92 12.82
C ILE A 9 -6.12 -6.67 13.67
N ASP A 10 -4.92 -6.52 14.23
CA ASP A 10 -4.56 -5.36 15.05
C ASP A 10 -4.58 -4.07 14.22
N GLY A 11 -4.10 -4.12 12.97
CA GLY A 11 -4.18 -2.99 12.05
C GLY A 11 -5.61 -2.56 11.70
N GLN A 12 -6.59 -3.48 11.72
CA GLN A 12 -8.00 -3.13 11.48
C GLN A 12 -8.60 -2.30 12.63
N GLN A 13 -8.19 -2.56 13.88
CA GLN A 13 -8.77 -1.89 15.05
C GLN A 13 -8.51 -0.38 15.01
N LEU A 14 -7.26 0.02 14.74
CA LEU A 14 -6.88 1.43 14.63
C LEU A 14 -7.65 2.16 13.51
N CYS A 15 -7.86 1.47 12.37
CA CYS A 15 -8.62 2.02 11.25
C CYS A 15 -10.08 2.26 11.62
N PHE A 16 -10.72 1.32 12.33
CA PHE A 16 -12.11 1.48 12.76
C PHE A 16 -12.26 2.52 13.88
N ASP A 17 -11.33 2.60 14.83
CA ASP A 17 -11.35 3.63 15.88
C ASP A 17 -11.26 5.03 15.28
N THR A 18 -10.39 5.20 14.28
CA THR A 18 -10.28 6.46 13.53
C THR A 18 -11.57 6.77 12.78
N PHE A 19 -12.16 5.79 12.10
CA PHE A 19 -13.44 5.94 11.41
C PHE A 19 -14.56 6.34 12.38
N ILE A 20 -14.70 5.67 13.53
CA ILE A 20 -15.72 5.96 14.55
C ILE A 20 -15.57 7.38 15.09
N SER A 21 -14.34 7.87 15.23
CA SER A 21 -14.08 9.23 15.74
C SER A 21 -14.42 10.34 14.74
N LEU A 22 -14.41 10.04 13.44
CA LEU A 22 -14.54 11.04 12.37
C LEU A 22 -15.85 10.97 11.59
N ALA A 23 -16.51 9.80 11.56
CA ALA A 23 -17.72 9.59 10.78
C ALA A 23 -18.97 10.19 11.44
N SER A 24 -20.01 10.39 10.64
CA SER A 24 -21.29 10.90 11.13
C SER A 24 -21.95 9.90 12.09
N PRO A 25 -22.75 10.37 13.08
CA PRO A 25 -23.43 9.48 14.02
C PRO A 25 -24.34 8.43 13.35
N ALA A 26 -24.94 8.78 12.20
CA ALA A 26 -25.79 7.88 11.43
C ALA A 26 -25.00 6.70 10.85
N VAL A 27 -23.84 6.97 10.25
CA VAL A 27 -22.99 5.94 9.67
C VAL A 27 -22.32 5.09 10.75
N VAL A 28 -21.91 5.69 11.87
CA VAL A 28 -21.37 4.95 13.02
C VAL A 28 -22.42 4.01 13.61
N HIS A 29 -23.67 4.46 13.74
CA HIS A 29 -24.76 3.59 14.20
C HIS A 29 -24.97 2.40 13.26
N ALA A 30 -25.02 2.64 11.94
CA ALA A 30 -25.16 1.57 10.96
C ALA A 30 -23.97 0.58 11.01
N PHE A 31 -22.75 1.08 11.17
CA PHE A 31 -21.55 0.25 11.33
C PHE A 31 -21.63 -0.63 12.58
N ARG A 32 -22.04 -0.10 13.74
CA ARG A 32 -22.19 -0.90 14.97
C ARG A 32 -23.31 -1.94 14.86
N GLN A 33 -24.36 -1.65 14.10
CA GLN A 33 -25.47 -2.59 13.93
C GLN A 33 -25.12 -3.73 12.95
N GLN A 34 -24.36 -3.44 11.90
CA GLN A 34 -24.16 -4.35 10.76
C GLN A 34 -22.78 -4.99 10.73
N CYS A 35 -21.74 -4.32 11.24
CA CYS A 35 -20.34 -4.70 11.04
C CYS A 35 -19.55 -4.99 12.32
N GLU A 36 -20.06 -4.59 13.49
CA GLU A 36 -19.43 -4.95 14.77
C GLU A 36 -19.45 -6.47 14.93
N ALA A 37 -18.28 -7.00 15.28
CA ALA A 37 -17.98 -8.42 15.15
C ALA A 37 -19.02 -9.26 15.89
N GLU A 38 -19.83 -9.98 15.13
CA GLU A 38 -20.59 -11.12 15.62
C GLU A 38 -19.63 -11.98 16.46
N ALA A 39 -20.04 -12.37 17.66
CA ALA A 39 -19.18 -13.12 18.60
C ALA A 39 -18.49 -14.33 17.95
N ALA A 40 -19.08 -14.88 16.88
CA ALA A 40 -18.51 -15.90 16.02
C ALA A 40 -17.16 -15.51 15.36
N ILE A 41 -17.03 -14.30 14.79
CA ILE A 41 -15.81 -13.87 14.10
C ILE A 41 -14.64 -13.79 15.09
N GLU A 42 -14.89 -13.25 16.28
CA GLU A 42 -13.88 -13.11 17.32
C GLU A 42 -13.47 -14.47 17.90
N GLN A 43 -14.41 -15.40 18.04
CA GLN A 43 -14.12 -16.79 18.40
C GLN A 43 -13.22 -17.47 17.37
N TRP A 44 -13.50 -17.31 16.08
CA TRP A 44 -12.69 -17.90 15.01
C TRP A 44 -11.31 -17.25 14.88
N ARG A 45 -11.18 -15.93 15.10
CA ARG A 45 -9.88 -15.23 15.19
C ARG A 45 -9.03 -15.80 16.31
N ARG A 46 -9.59 -15.94 17.50
CA ARG A 46 -8.90 -16.55 18.66
C ARG A 46 -8.51 -17.99 18.36
N LEU A 47 -9.40 -18.77 17.75
CA LEU A 47 -9.13 -20.17 17.43
C LEU A 47 -7.98 -20.29 16.40
N ALA A 48 -7.97 -19.46 15.37
CA ALA A 48 -6.89 -19.40 14.36
C ALA A 48 -5.54 -18.95 14.92
N CYS A 49 -5.54 -18.04 15.92
CA CYS A 49 -4.33 -17.52 16.54
C CYS A 49 -3.78 -18.40 17.67
N THR A 50 -4.61 -19.22 18.33
CA THR A 50 -4.22 -20.00 19.52
C THR A 50 -4.06 -21.50 19.30
N ARG A 51 -4.78 -22.11 18.36
CA ARG A 51 -4.76 -23.57 18.15
C ARG A 51 -4.74 -23.93 16.66
N GLN A 52 -4.28 -25.13 16.36
CA GLN A 52 -4.44 -25.69 15.02
C GLN A 52 -5.83 -26.37 14.97
N PRO A 53 -6.74 -25.97 14.06
CA PRO A 53 -8.06 -26.58 13.97
C PRO A 53 -7.94 -28.07 13.63
N ALA A 54 -8.89 -28.87 14.12
CA ALA A 54 -8.93 -30.29 13.81
C ALA A 54 -9.08 -30.49 12.28
N PRO A 55 -8.51 -31.56 11.70
CA PRO A 55 -8.63 -31.83 10.27
C PRO A 55 -10.09 -32.17 9.94
N ASP A 56 -10.80 -31.22 9.34
CA ASP A 56 -12.24 -31.28 9.06
C ASP A 56 -12.53 -31.18 7.55
N LYS A 57 -11.55 -31.54 6.71
CA LYS A 57 -11.62 -31.44 5.24
C LYS A 57 -11.97 -30.03 4.74
N GLY A 58 -11.68 -28.98 5.53
CA GLY A 58 -11.85 -27.58 5.10
C GLY A 58 -13.22 -26.97 5.42
N GLU A 59 -14.09 -27.66 6.17
CA GLU A 59 -15.40 -27.13 6.54
C GLU A 59 -15.31 -25.84 7.37
N SER A 60 -14.39 -25.78 8.35
CA SER A 60 -14.12 -24.58 9.14
C SER A 60 -13.54 -23.45 8.27
N ALA A 61 -12.72 -23.79 7.29
CA ALA A 61 -12.16 -22.79 6.37
C ALA A 61 -13.27 -22.18 5.49
N LEU A 62 -14.20 -23.00 5.01
CA LEU A 62 -15.36 -22.54 4.23
C LEU A 62 -16.28 -21.66 5.08
N ARG A 63 -16.59 -22.07 6.31
CA ARG A 63 -17.41 -21.27 7.24
C ARG A 63 -16.76 -19.92 7.56
N TRP A 64 -15.46 -19.92 7.83
CA TRP A 64 -14.69 -18.69 8.02
C TRP A 64 -14.74 -17.79 6.79
N PHE A 65 -14.53 -18.36 5.60
CA PHE A 65 -14.58 -17.61 4.35
C PHE A 65 -15.95 -16.97 4.14
N THR A 66 -17.05 -17.74 4.25
CA THR A 66 -18.42 -17.22 4.10
C THR A 66 -18.71 -16.06 5.06
N LEU A 67 -18.32 -16.21 6.34
CA LEU A 67 -18.53 -15.18 7.35
C LEU A 67 -17.71 -13.92 7.07
N GLN A 68 -16.46 -14.06 6.63
CA GLN A 68 -15.63 -12.90 6.25
C GLN A 68 -16.14 -12.22 4.98
N THR A 69 -16.61 -12.99 3.99
CA THR A 69 -17.21 -12.43 2.77
C THR A 69 -18.48 -11.64 3.10
N GLN A 70 -19.36 -12.17 3.96
CA GLN A 70 -20.55 -11.46 4.41
C GLN A 70 -20.19 -10.15 5.13
N ARG A 71 -19.18 -10.18 6.01
CA ARG A 71 -18.70 -8.97 6.69
C ARG A 71 -18.14 -7.93 5.72
N LEU A 72 -17.41 -8.35 4.69
CA LEU A 72 -16.90 -7.43 3.66
C LEU A 72 -18.04 -6.76 2.88
N GLU A 73 -19.11 -7.49 2.59
CA GLU A 73 -20.29 -6.92 1.92
C GLU A 73 -20.99 -5.89 2.81
N GLN A 74 -21.09 -6.16 4.12
CA GLN A 74 -21.64 -5.18 5.07
C GLN A 74 -20.76 -3.91 5.15
N LEU A 75 -19.43 -4.08 5.20
CA LEU A 75 -18.49 -2.95 5.19
C LEU A 75 -18.61 -2.12 3.91
N ARG A 76 -18.85 -2.77 2.76
CA ARG A 76 -19.10 -2.09 1.50
C ARG A 76 -20.37 -1.23 1.55
N SER A 77 -21.45 -1.72 2.16
CA SER A 77 -22.66 -0.90 2.32
C SER A 77 -22.40 0.36 3.17
N ILE A 78 -21.57 0.25 4.22
CA ILE A 78 -21.12 1.41 5.01
C ILE A 78 -20.30 2.39 4.14
N GLU A 79 -19.39 1.87 3.30
CA GLU A 79 -18.61 2.68 2.37
C GLU A 79 -19.50 3.45 1.37
N GLU A 80 -20.50 2.79 0.80
CA GLU A 80 -21.45 3.41 -0.11
C GLU A 80 -22.25 4.54 0.56
N MET A 81 -22.63 4.38 1.83
CA MET A 81 -23.25 5.46 2.63
C MET A 81 -22.30 6.65 2.86
N LEU A 82 -21.03 6.39 3.19
CA LEU A 82 -20.03 7.46 3.35
C LEU A 82 -19.82 8.25 2.06
N ILE A 83 -19.75 7.55 0.92
CA ILE A 83 -19.60 8.18 -0.39
C ILE A 83 -20.81 9.08 -0.68
N ALA A 84 -22.04 8.58 -0.43
CA ALA A 84 -23.25 9.37 -0.63
C ALA A 84 -23.30 10.62 0.27
N GLU A 85 -22.95 10.49 1.55
CA GLU A 85 -22.89 11.63 2.48
C GLU A 85 -21.85 12.68 2.04
N LEU A 86 -20.66 12.23 1.61
CA LEU A 86 -19.61 13.11 1.12
C LEU A 86 -20.04 13.86 -0.14
N MET A 87 -20.62 13.16 -1.11
CA MET A 87 -21.10 13.78 -2.35
C MET A 87 -22.17 14.83 -2.06
N SER A 88 -23.15 14.52 -1.21
CA SER A 88 -24.18 15.49 -0.80
C SER A 88 -23.59 16.70 -0.05
N ALA A 89 -22.58 16.49 0.79
CA ALA A 89 -21.91 17.57 1.50
C ALA A 89 -21.12 18.49 0.54
N VAL A 90 -20.48 17.91 -0.48
CA VAL A 90 -19.78 18.66 -1.54
C VAL A 90 -20.77 19.45 -2.37
N GLU A 91 -21.86 18.84 -2.84
CA GLU A 91 -22.90 19.53 -3.62
C GLU A 91 -23.53 20.69 -2.84
N ARG A 92 -23.86 20.49 -1.56
CA ARG A 92 -24.36 21.57 -0.70
C ARG A 92 -23.35 22.70 -0.54
N ARG A 93 -22.06 22.38 -0.40
CA ARG A 93 -21.00 23.39 -0.31
C ARG A 93 -20.73 24.12 -1.63
N LEU A 94 -20.83 23.44 -2.76
CA LEU A 94 -20.69 24.09 -4.08
C LEU A 94 -21.89 24.96 -4.42
N ALA A 95 -23.09 24.56 -4.00
CA ALA A 95 -24.29 25.40 -4.07
C ALA A 95 -24.22 26.60 -3.11
N GLN A 96 -23.39 26.50 -2.08
CA GLN A 96 -23.04 27.57 -1.15
C GLN A 96 -21.67 28.19 -1.53
N ASP A 97 -21.54 28.85 -2.68
CA ASP A 97 -20.87 30.17 -2.70
C ASP A 97 -20.80 30.87 -4.05
N GLU A 98 -21.27 32.12 -4.02
CA GLU A 98 -20.44 33.28 -4.38
C GLU A 98 -20.55 34.42 -3.34
N THR A 99 -21.57 34.42 -2.45
CA THR A 99 -21.87 35.57 -1.57
C THR A 99 -21.60 35.38 -0.08
N THR A 100 -21.10 34.23 0.37
CA THR A 100 -20.88 33.97 1.80
C THR A 100 -19.57 33.24 2.09
N LEU A 101 -18.47 33.66 1.47
CA LEU A 101 -17.17 33.48 2.11
C LEU A 101 -17.17 34.31 3.40
N PRO A 102 -17.24 33.71 4.61
CA PRO A 102 -17.28 34.45 5.86
C PRO A 102 -15.85 34.82 6.24
N LEU A 103 -15.09 35.40 5.30
CA LEU A 103 -13.75 35.90 5.58
C LEU A 103 -13.81 36.97 6.68
N ALA A 104 -14.93 37.69 6.78
CA ALA A 104 -15.25 38.59 7.89
C ALA A 104 -15.60 37.87 9.20
N SER A 105 -16.36 36.77 9.15
CA SER A 105 -16.70 35.98 10.36
C SER A 105 -15.52 35.15 10.88
N TRP A 106 -14.47 34.96 10.07
CA TRP A 106 -13.23 34.31 10.49
C TRP A 106 -12.35 35.19 11.37
N LEU A 107 -12.59 36.51 11.34
CA LEU A 107 -11.87 37.55 12.08
C LEU A 107 -12.59 38.02 13.36
N ASP A 108 -13.89 37.70 13.53
CA ASP A 108 -14.64 38.06 14.74
C ASP A 108 -14.45 36.98 15.83
N ASP A 109 -13.31 37.10 16.51
CA ASP A 109 -12.82 36.19 17.54
C ASP A 109 -13.38 36.55 18.92
N ALA A 110 -14.65 36.26 19.13
CA ALA A 110 -15.27 36.37 20.45
C ALA A 110 -16.32 35.29 20.64
N THR A 111 -15.89 34.02 20.70
CA THR A 111 -16.37 32.98 21.65
C THR A 111 -15.93 31.58 21.20
N ASP A 112 -15.17 30.92 22.09
CA ASP A 112 -15.28 29.52 22.47
C ASP A 112 -14.95 28.38 21.45
N ASP A 113 -14.05 27.49 21.88
CA ASP A 113 -13.70 26.13 21.38
C ASP A 113 -13.35 25.89 19.89
N THR A 114 -13.60 26.83 18.98
CA THR A 114 -13.28 26.67 17.56
C THR A 114 -11.78 26.77 17.24
N PHE A 115 -10.98 27.36 18.14
CA PHE A 115 -9.54 27.55 17.93
C PHE A 115 -8.77 26.21 17.96
N SER A 116 -9.18 25.27 18.81
CA SER A 116 -8.58 23.93 18.89
C SER A 116 -8.84 23.13 17.62
N LEU A 117 -10.10 23.11 17.14
CA LEU A 117 -10.47 22.44 15.88
C LEU A 117 -9.90 23.10 14.62
N ARG A 118 -9.70 24.44 14.61
CA ARG A 118 -9.03 25.15 13.51
C ARG A 118 -7.55 24.80 13.44
N ARG A 119 -6.87 24.72 14.58
CA ARG A 119 -5.45 24.40 14.68
C ARG A 119 -5.20 22.94 14.29
N ASP A 120 -6.08 22.02 14.69
CA ASP A 120 -6.01 20.60 14.28
C ASP A 120 -6.23 20.41 12.77
N LYS A 121 -7.15 21.17 12.14
CA LYS A 121 -7.35 21.15 10.69
C LYS A 121 -6.16 21.73 9.92
N GLN A 122 -5.54 22.81 10.41
CA GLN A 122 -4.32 23.35 9.84
C GLN A 122 -3.13 22.39 10.02
N LEU A 123 -2.99 21.78 11.18
CA LEU A 123 -1.93 20.79 11.45
C LEU A 123 -2.10 19.54 10.60
N LEU A 124 -3.33 19.05 10.40
CA LEU A 124 -3.60 17.87 9.57
C LEU A 124 -3.30 18.10 8.09
N LEU A 125 -3.44 19.33 7.59
CA LEU A 125 -3.01 19.71 6.23
C LEU A 125 -1.48 19.69 6.12
N VAL A 126 -0.76 20.27 7.09
CA VAL A 126 0.70 20.28 7.10
C VAL A 126 1.27 18.87 7.27
N VAL A 127 0.68 18.05 8.15
CA VAL A 127 1.07 16.63 8.34
C VAL A 127 0.82 15.82 7.07
N ARG A 128 -0.31 16.01 6.39
CA ARG A 128 -0.57 15.36 5.09
C ARG A 128 0.40 15.82 4.00
N GLN A 129 0.76 17.10 3.98
CA GLN A 129 1.76 17.62 3.05
C GLN A 129 3.13 16.99 3.32
N GLN A 130 3.58 16.98 4.58
CA GLN A 130 4.84 16.33 4.96
C GLN A 130 4.84 14.82 4.68
N ALA A 131 3.72 14.13 4.90
CA ALA A 131 3.60 12.71 4.57
C ALA A 131 3.77 12.46 3.06
N ARG A 132 3.16 13.30 2.21
CA ARG A 132 3.34 13.23 0.75
C ARG A 132 4.77 13.52 0.31
N GLU A 133 5.41 14.52 0.92
CA GLU A 133 6.82 14.84 0.65
C GLU A 133 7.74 13.68 1.06
N LEU A 134 7.51 13.05 2.21
CA LEU A 134 8.24 11.86 2.64
C LEU A 134 8.01 10.65 1.73
N GLU A 135 6.77 10.40 1.30
CA GLU A 135 6.46 9.35 0.32
C GLU A 135 7.19 9.60 -1.00
N GLN A 136 7.15 10.83 -1.51
CA GLN A 136 7.85 11.21 -2.74
C GLN A 136 9.37 11.03 -2.61
N LEU A 137 9.96 11.50 -1.51
CA LEU A 137 11.39 11.34 -1.25
C LEU A 137 11.77 9.86 -1.09
N SER A 138 10.94 9.07 -0.42
CA SER A 138 11.16 7.62 -0.29
C SER A 138 11.11 6.91 -1.64
N GLY A 139 10.18 7.29 -2.51
CA GLY A 139 10.11 6.79 -3.89
C GLY A 139 11.32 7.21 -4.73
N GLN A 140 11.79 8.45 -4.58
CA GLN A 140 13.02 8.91 -5.24
C GLN A 140 14.25 8.13 -4.77
N LEU A 141 14.37 7.87 -3.47
CA LEU A 141 15.46 7.06 -2.92
C LEU A 141 15.39 5.62 -3.43
N ALA A 142 14.20 5.00 -3.43
CA ALA A 142 14.01 3.65 -3.96
C ALA A 142 14.39 3.58 -5.46
N SER A 143 13.92 4.54 -6.27
CA SER A 143 14.25 4.59 -7.70
C SER A 143 15.74 4.80 -7.96
N LEU A 144 16.41 5.65 -7.17
CA LEU A 144 17.86 5.86 -7.29
C LEU A 144 18.65 4.63 -6.85
N GLN A 145 18.22 3.94 -5.77
CA GLN A 145 18.82 2.69 -5.33
C GLN A 145 18.67 1.61 -6.41
N ASP A 146 17.48 1.49 -7.00
CA ASP A 146 17.23 0.56 -8.10
C ASP A 146 18.11 0.89 -9.31
N ALA A 147 18.18 2.14 -9.75
CA ALA A 147 19.04 2.55 -10.87
C ALA A 147 20.53 2.24 -10.61
N LEU A 148 20.98 2.38 -9.37
CA LEU A 148 22.35 2.10 -8.96
C LEU A 148 22.63 0.59 -8.92
N GLU A 149 21.70 -0.22 -8.41
CA GLU A 149 21.79 -1.68 -8.46
C GLU A 149 21.71 -2.22 -9.90
N GLU A 150 20.84 -1.66 -10.74
CA GLU A 150 20.76 -1.95 -12.17
C GLU A 150 22.11 -1.70 -12.86
N ARG A 151 22.75 -0.55 -12.61
CA ARG A 151 24.06 -0.21 -13.17
C ARG A 151 25.15 -1.16 -12.68
N LYS A 152 25.18 -1.49 -11.38
CA LYS A 152 26.13 -2.48 -10.82
C LYS A 152 26.01 -3.84 -11.51
N VAL A 153 24.79 -4.29 -11.78
CA VAL A 153 24.54 -5.57 -12.44
C VAL A 153 25.00 -5.54 -13.90
N ILE A 154 24.73 -4.44 -14.62
CA ILE A 154 25.22 -4.23 -15.99
C ILE A 154 26.75 -4.22 -16.03
N ASP A 155 27.40 -3.49 -15.12
CA ASP A 155 28.86 -3.40 -15.06
C ASP A 155 29.50 -4.77 -14.74
N LYS A 156 28.89 -5.55 -13.84
CA LYS A 156 29.31 -6.94 -13.57
C LYS A 156 29.17 -7.83 -14.81
N ALA A 157 28.09 -7.69 -15.59
CA ALA A 157 27.92 -8.46 -16.82
C ALA A 157 28.92 -8.05 -17.92
N LYS A 158 29.20 -6.74 -18.07
CA LYS A 158 30.27 -6.25 -18.95
C LYS A 158 31.63 -6.84 -18.57
N TYR A 159 31.98 -6.83 -17.28
CA TYR A 159 33.22 -7.41 -16.78
C TYR A 159 33.37 -8.89 -17.17
N VAL A 160 32.29 -9.66 -17.07
CA VAL A 160 32.28 -11.09 -17.46
C VAL A 160 32.50 -11.26 -18.95
N LEU A 161 31.86 -10.45 -19.78
CA LEU A 161 32.06 -10.46 -21.23
C LEU A 161 33.49 -10.06 -21.61
N MET A 162 34.05 -9.06 -20.93
CA MET A 162 35.45 -8.65 -21.13
C MET A 162 36.42 -9.78 -20.79
N HIS A 163 36.24 -10.47 -19.65
CA HIS A 163 37.14 -11.53 -19.22
C HIS A 163 37.02 -12.85 -19.98
N HIS A 164 35.81 -13.26 -20.37
CA HIS A 164 35.60 -14.56 -21.02
C HIS A 164 35.61 -14.48 -22.55
N GLN A 165 35.28 -13.32 -23.13
CA GLN A 165 35.23 -13.13 -24.59
C GLN A 165 36.32 -12.17 -25.11
N ASN A 166 37.22 -11.70 -24.23
CA ASN A 166 38.29 -10.73 -24.56
C ASN A 166 37.78 -9.49 -25.31
N LEU A 167 36.58 -9.03 -24.98
CA LEU A 167 35.96 -7.85 -25.61
C LEU A 167 36.42 -6.57 -24.92
N SER A 168 36.49 -5.47 -25.68
CA SER A 168 36.61 -4.13 -25.10
C SER A 168 35.33 -3.72 -24.38
N GLU A 169 35.39 -2.74 -23.49
CA GLU A 169 34.22 -2.29 -22.73
C GLU A 169 33.08 -1.81 -23.65
N GLU A 170 33.39 -1.08 -24.72
CA GLU A 170 32.41 -0.63 -25.70
C GLU A 170 31.75 -1.80 -26.44
N GLN A 171 32.54 -2.81 -26.82
CA GLN A 171 32.02 -4.00 -27.50
C GLN A 171 31.12 -4.84 -26.58
N ALA A 172 31.48 -4.97 -25.29
CA ALA A 172 30.67 -5.65 -24.29
C ALA A 172 29.32 -4.95 -24.08
N TRP A 173 29.31 -3.61 -24.03
CA TRP A 173 28.08 -2.84 -23.91
C TRP A 173 27.20 -2.95 -25.17
N GLN A 174 27.78 -2.84 -26.36
CA GLN A 174 27.06 -3.02 -27.62
C GLN A 174 26.46 -4.43 -27.74
N SER A 175 27.19 -5.45 -27.30
CA SER A 175 26.71 -6.84 -27.26
C SER A 175 25.52 -7.02 -26.31
N LEU A 176 25.60 -6.51 -25.08
CA LEU A 176 24.48 -6.52 -24.12
C LEU A 176 23.25 -5.79 -24.67
N ARG A 177 23.45 -4.63 -25.31
CA ARG A 177 22.37 -3.86 -25.92
C ARG A 177 21.73 -4.59 -27.09
N LYS A 178 22.52 -5.24 -27.94
CA LYS A 178 22.03 -6.05 -29.05
C LYS A 178 21.20 -7.25 -28.55
N MET A 179 21.70 -7.96 -27.54
CA MET A 179 20.94 -9.06 -26.91
C MET A 179 19.63 -8.60 -26.26
N ALA A 180 19.62 -7.43 -25.64
CA ALA A 180 18.40 -6.82 -25.08
C ALA A 180 17.36 -6.48 -26.15
N MET A 181 17.81 -5.95 -27.30
CA MET A 181 16.95 -5.66 -28.45
C MET A 181 16.41 -6.95 -29.10
N ASP A 182 17.26 -7.95 -29.33
CA ASP A 182 16.88 -9.21 -29.97
C ASP A 182 15.88 -10.02 -29.10
N LYS A 183 15.90 -9.83 -27.78
CA LYS A 183 15.00 -10.49 -26.81
C LYS A 183 13.84 -9.62 -26.33
N ASN A 184 13.76 -8.37 -26.78
CA ASN A 184 12.78 -7.37 -26.33
C ASN A 184 12.68 -7.27 -24.79
N GLN A 185 13.83 -7.23 -24.12
CA GLN A 185 13.95 -7.18 -22.66
C GLN A 185 14.81 -6.00 -22.21
N ARG A 186 14.71 -5.61 -20.93
CA ARG A 186 15.59 -4.57 -20.37
C ARG A 186 17.01 -5.10 -20.28
N MET A 187 17.99 -4.21 -20.50
CA MET A 187 19.42 -4.58 -20.50
C MET A 187 19.88 -5.18 -19.16
N VAL A 188 19.27 -4.77 -18.05
CA VAL A 188 19.51 -5.32 -16.71
C VAL A 188 19.08 -6.78 -16.61
N ASP A 189 17.94 -7.16 -17.18
CA ASP A 189 17.43 -8.53 -17.11
C ASP A 189 18.32 -9.48 -17.90
N ILE A 190 18.82 -9.03 -19.05
CA ILE A 190 19.84 -9.76 -19.83
C ILE A 190 21.15 -9.85 -19.05
N ALA A 191 21.59 -8.79 -18.38
CA ALA A 191 22.77 -8.81 -17.52
C ALA A 191 22.60 -9.79 -16.35
N ARG A 192 21.42 -9.85 -15.72
CA ARG A 192 21.10 -10.84 -14.67
C ARG A 192 21.12 -12.25 -15.23
N ALA A 193 20.48 -12.50 -16.37
CA ALA A 193 20.48 -13.80 -17.05
C ALA A 193 21.90 -14.24 -17.42
N LEU A 194 22.76 -13.33 -17.84
CA LEU A 194 24.15 -13.63 -18.16
C LEU A 194 24.96 -13.98 -16.90
N LEU A 195 24.70 -13.30 -15.78
CA LEU A 195 25.32 -13.61 -14.49
C LEU A 195 24.82 -14.93 -13.89
N THR A 196 23.55 -15.31 -14.09
CA THR A 196 23.05 -16.62 -13.66
C THR A 196 23.62 -17.74 -14.53
N VAL A 197 23.78 -17.52 -15.84
CA VAL A 197 24.43 -18.50 -16.70
C VAL A 197 25.94 -18.57 -16.42
N LYS A 198 26.59 -17.48 -15.96
CA LYS A 198 28.01 -17.49 -15.54
C LYS A 198 28.35 -18.59 -14.53
N SER A 199 27.44 -18.92 -13.60
CA SER A 199 27.67 -20.02 -12.67
C SER A 199 27.78 -21.39 -13.37
N LEU A 200 27.23 -21.52 -14.58
CA LEU A 200 27.37 -22.70 -15.45
C LEU A 200 28.69 -22.68 -16.26
N TRP A 201 29.16 -21.49 -16.69
CA TRP A 201 30.45 -21.35 -17.41
C TRP A 201 31.67 -21.64 -16.52
N GLN A 202 31.56 -21.50 -15.20
CA GLN A 202 32.65 -21.90 -14.30
C GLN A 202 32.83 -23.43 -14.23
N VAL A 203 31.81 -24.23 -14.56
CA VAL A 203 31.86 -25.70 -14.45
C VAL A 203 32.61 -26.35 -15.61
N THR A 204 32.72 -25.70 -16.78
CA THR A 204 33.33 -26.29 -17.98
C THR A 204 34.83 -26.04 -18.15
N THR A 205 35.54 -25.50 -17.14
CA THR A 205 36.99 -25.21 -17.21
C THR A 205 37.88 -26.17 -16.42
N LYS A 206 37.39 -27.36 -16.08
CA LYS A 206 38.24 -28.51 -15.69
C LYS A 206 37.79 -29.76 -16.44
N GLY A 207 38.58 -30.16 -17.43
CA GLY A 207 38.39 -31.38 -18.23
C GLY A 207 39.07 -31.25 -19.57
#